data_AF-A0AB34K570-F1
#
_entry.id   AF-A0AB34K570-F1
#
_cell.length_a   1.000
_cell.length_b   1.000
_cell.length_c   1.000
_cell.angle_alpha   90.00
_cell.angle_beta   90.00
_cell.angle_gamma   90.00
#
_symmetry.space_group_name_H-M   'P 1'
#
loop_
_entity.id
_entity.type
_entity.pdbx_description
1 polymer ?
#
loop_
_entity_poly.entity_id
_entity_poly.type
_entity_poly.pdbx_seq_one_letter_code
_entity_poly.pdbx_strand_id
1 'polypeptide(L)'
;MSTAPNGRMLREAGALAAAALAGALVTAFVLSLSTPLDIGAKFSAGEGGGVGASWASNGLSESSSGSLFRAVRSRTYQGPRLFSGASPSPTKSKAMSRLPLPKGRSCKNWAVTTTIFPPTKTVNQISALADWCLVIAGDKKTPKVYNVSGSAIYLSPEDQKKLNFKTSGLLRWNHFGRKNLGFLYAIQHGARWVYDTDDDNELQRPDVGIPLPRLSAMVAEVSSSHPVYNLYPSLSTVKSSWPRGFPLDSIKDNWSTSAAVRRRAWYTRHVGVIQSLADHDPDVDGIYRLTQPLPFEFPAAGGSNDDRYGGSKQQSRRSEPGAASRSKAKAEELGLITLRAGTMMPYNAQATLHAYHALWGLLLPITVHGRVTDIWRAYFTQRLLWDLGSRIAFSTPWVTQFRNAHNYLADFNSELPLYQQSGSLVELLLKWRPTSTSIAGRLEELYILMYEVNVIGMADVQLVQAWIDDLISVGYEFPPLSPTHFGS
;
A
#
# COMPACT_ATOMS: atom_id res chain seq x y z
N MET A 1 -5.37 -8.21 -56.30
CA MET A 1 -6.01 -8.23 -57.63
C MET A 1 -7.39 -7.61 -57.43
N SER A 2 -7.75 -6.43 -57.95
CA SER A 2 -7.54 -5.85 -59.30
C SER A 2 -8.17 -6.75 -60.37
N THR A 3 -9.08 -6.30 -61.24
CA THR A 3 -9.29 -4.94 -61.80
C THR A 3 -10.75 -4.46 -61.82
N ALA A 4 -10.97 -3.18 -62.15
CA ALA A 4 -12.24 -2.61 -62.67
C ALA A 4 -12.24 -2.68 -64.23
N PRO A 5 -12.92 -1.85 -65.10
CA PRO A 5 -13.67 -0.59 -64.88
C PRO A 5 -14.96 -0.37 -65.76
N ASN A 6 -15.41 0.90 -65.84
CA ASN A 6 -16.33 1.55 -66.82
C ASN A 6 -17.87 1.44 -66.57
N GLY A 7 -18.68 2.52 -66.68
CA GLY A 7 -18.35 3.96 -66.65
C GLY A 7 -19.36 4.91 -67.34
N ARG A 8 -19.52 6.15 -66.79
CA ARG A 8 -20.18 7.37 -67.38
C ARG A 8 -21.71 7.32 -67.59
N MET A 9 -22.51 8.42 -67.61
CA MET A 9 -22.30 9.86 -67.30
C MET A 9 -23.64 10.65 -67.07
N LEU A 10 -23.57 11.76 -66.30
CA LEU A 10 -24.34 13.06 -66.38
C LEU A 10 -25.89 13.05 -66.50
N ARG A 11 -26.67 13.78 -65.68
CA ARG A 11 -26.85 15.26 -65.60
C ARG A 11 -27.63 15.64 -64.30
N GLU A 12 -27.33 16.72 -63.57
CA GLU A 12 -27.69 18.16 -63.75
C GLU A 12 -29.22 18.45 -63.67
N ALA A 13 -29.74 19.47 -62.94
CA ALA A 13 -29.17 20.40 -61.95
C ALA A 13 -30.24 21.21 -61.15
N GLY A 14 -29.86 21.76 -59.97
CA GLY A 14 -30.42 22.97 -59.33
C GLY A 14 -31.86 22.93 -58.74
N ALA A 15 -32.38 23.99 -58.08
CA ALA A 15 -31.76 25.08 -57.30
C ALA A 15 -32.82 25.96 -56.57
N LEU A 16 -32.62 26.23 -55.27
CA LEU A 16 -32.90 27.48 -54.50
C LEU A 16 -34.32 28.14 -54.38
N ALA A 17 -34.61 28.55 -53.12
CA ALA A 17 -35.30 29.79 -52.65
C ALA A 17 -36.85 29.93 -52.75
N ALA A 18 -37.55 30.72 -51.89
CA ALA A 18 -37.30 31.26 -50.53
C ALA A 18 -38.59 31.96 -49.95
N ALA A 19 -38.60 32.32 -48.64
CA ALA A 19 -39.55 33.21 -47.91
C ALA A 19 -41.02 32.72 -47.72
N ALA A 20 -41.66 32.69 -46.53
CA ALA A 20 -42.00 33.74 -45.52
C ALA A 20 -43.25 34.58 -45.93
N LEU A 21 -44.26 34.94 -45.12
CA LEU A 21 -44.56 35.06 -43.66
C LEU A 21 -46.10 34.77 -43.43
N ALA A 22 -46.82 34.86 -42.28
CA ALA A 22 -46.65 35.23 -40.85
C ALA A 22 -47.84 34.69 -39.99
N GLY A 23 -47.78 34.84 -38.64
CA GLY A 23 -48.89 34.65 -37.67
C GLY A 23 -48.61 33.54 -36.63
N ALA A 24 -48.37 33.79 -35.33
CA ALA A 24 -49.22 34.35 -34.25
C ALA A 24 -50.32 33.37 -33.78
N LEU A 25 -50.51 33.05 -32.47
CA LEU A 25 -49.90 33.50 -31.20
C LEU A 25 -50.18 32.46 -30.06
N VAL A 26 -49.69 32.68 -28.82
CA VAL A 26 -50.00 31.97 -27.52
C VAL A 26 -49.22 30.65 -27.28
N THR A 27 -48.17 30.60 -26.43
CA THR A 27 -48.10 30.56 -24.93
C THR A 27 -48.53 29.21 -24.33
N ALA A 28 -47.83 28.53 -23.39
CA ALA A 28 -46.40 28.47 -22.98
C ALA A 28 -46.25 27.36 -21.90
N PHE A 29 -45.09 26.67 -21.78
CA PHE A 29 -44.38 26.50 -20.49
C PHE A 29 -42.97 25.90 -20.61
N VAL A 30 -42.18 26.15 -19.56
CA VAL A 30 -40.76 25.84 -19.34
C VAL A 30 -40.31 24.40 -19.63
N LEU A 31 -39.20 24.26 -20.38
CA LEU A 31 -38.29 23.10 -20.30
C LEU A 31 -36.84 23.59 -20.37
N SER A 32 -36.05 23.32 -19.31
CA SER A 32 -34.63 23.70 -19.24
C SER A 32 -33.75 22.55 -19.74
N LEU A 33 -33.28 22.63 -20.98
CA LEU A 33 -32.29 21.70 -21.54
C LEU A 33 -30.91 22.35 -21.62
N SER A 34 -29.94 21.70 -20.99
CA SER A 34 -28.53 22.10 -20.98
C SER A 34 -27.76 21.46 -22.14
N THR A 35 -27.08 22.28 -22.95
CA THR A 35 -26.01 21.84 -23.85
C THR A 35 -24.75 22.68 -23.62
N PRO A 36 -23.54 22.09 -23.54
CA PRO A 36 -22.30 22.86 -23.49
C PRO A 36 -21.97 23.44 -24.88
N LEU A 37 -21.49 24.68 -24.91
CA LEU A 37 -20.97 25.32 -26.13
C LEU A 37 -19.46 25.09 -26.23
N ASP A 38 -19.02 24.59 -27.38
CA ASP A 38 -17.61 24.31 -27.68
C ASP A 38 -16.94 25.55 -28.28
N ILE A 39 -15.93 26.12 -27.59
CA ILE A 39 -15.17 27.28 -28.05
C ILE A 39 -13.68 27.05 -27.76
N GLY A 40 -12.93 26.63 -28.78
CA GLY A 40 -11.48 26.48 -28.70
C GLY A 40 -10.75 27.82 -28.76
N ALA A 41 -10.14 28.23 -27.64
CA ALA A 41 -9.26 29.40 -27.57
C ALA A 41 -7.79 29.01 -27.76
N LYS A 42 -7.17 29.48 -28.85
CA LYS A 42 -5.72 29.38 -29.06
C LYS A 42 -5.00 30.36 -28.11
N PHE A 43 -4.11 29.84 -27.26
CA PHE A 43 -3.15 30.69 -26.54
C PHE A 43 -1.82 30.74 -27.29
N SER A 44 -1.35 31.96 -27.56
CA SER A 44 -0.02 32.23 -28.10
C SER A 44 1.00 32.30 -26.97
N ALA A 45 2.24 31.90 -27.23
CA ALA A 45 3.32 32.02 -26.25
C ALA A 45 3.88 33.44 -26.22
N GLY A 46 4.03 34.00 -25.02
CA GLY A 46 4.82 35.20 -24.73
C GLY A 46 5.83 34.88 -23.63
N GLU A 47 7.03 35.42 -23.73
CA GLU A 47 8.17 35.07 -22.87
C GLU A 47 8.09 35.75 -21.49
N GLY A 48 8.61 35.10 -20.44
CA GLY A 48 8.72 35.74 -19.12
C GLY A 48 9.15 34.83 -17.96
N GLY A 49 10.45 34.79 -17.65
CA GLY A 49 11.01 34.48 -16.32
C GLY A 49 10.77 33.07 -15.76
N GLY A 50 11.71 32.15 -15.94
CA GLY A 50 11.55 30.76 -15.52
C GLY A 50 11.90 30.44 -14.06
N VAL A 51 11.36 29.33 -13.58
CA VAL A 51 12.18 28.19 -13.09
C VAL A 51 11.58 26.91 -13.68
N GLY A 52 12.15 26.40 -14.76
CA GLY A 52 11.62 25.24 -15.49
C GLY A 52 12.48 23.99 -15.31
N ALA A 53 11.87 22.87 -14.92
CA ALA A 53 12.48 21.56 -15.09
C ALA A 53 12.64 21.25 -16.59
N SER A 54 13.76 20.64 -16.98
CA SER A 54 14.16 20.46 -18.38
C SER A 54 13.26 19.49 -19.15
N TRP A 55 12.22 20.01 -19.81
CA TRP A 55 11.33 19.28 -20.72
C TRP A 55 11.31 19.90 -22.13
N ALA A 56 12.49 20.08 -22.72
CA ALA A 56 12.66 20.33 -24.15
C ALA A 56 13.13 19.04 -24.84
N SER A 57 12.30 18.48 -25.72
CA SER A 57 12.61 17.25 -26.46
C SER A 57 13.53 17.55 -27.65
N ASN A 58 14.84 17.61 -27.39
CA ASN A 58 15.86 17.89 -28.40
C ASN A 58 16.05 16.71 -29.39
N GLY A 59 15.18 16.62 -30.39
CA GLY A 59 15.45 15.95 -31.66
C GLY A 59 15.82 14.46 -31.61
N LEU A 60 15.32 13.71 -30.62
CA LEU A 60 15.58 12.27 -30.52
C LEU A 60 14.89 11.50 -31.66
N SER A 61 15.68 10.69 -32.37
CA SER A 61 15.23 9.74 -33.39
C SER A 61 14.22 8.72 -32.82
N GLU A 62 13.34 8.17 -33.66
CA GLU A 62 12.43 7.07 -33.30
C GLU A 62 13.20 5.86 -32.72
N SER A 63 14.48 5.69 -33.09
CA SER A 63 15.40 4.70 -32.51
C SER A 63 15.74 4.93 -31.02
N SER A 64 15.18 5.96 -30.37
CA SER A 64 15.52 6.38 -29.01
C SER A 64 14.35 6.89 -28.15
N SER A 65 13.11 6.85 -28.65
CA SER A 65 11.92 7.33 -27.94
C SER A 65 11.05 6.20 -27.39
N GLY A 66 11.28 5.78 -26.14
CA GLY A 66 10.40 4.85 -25.42
C GLY A 66 9.13 5.54 -24.89
N SER A 67 8.00 4.83 -24.88
CA SER A 67 6.75 5.32 -24.27
C SER A 67 6.71 5.06 -22.76
N LEU A 68 6.63 6.14 -21.97
CA LEU A 68 6.40 6.03 -20.52
C LEU A 68 4.92 5.79 -20.22
N PHE A 69 4.63 4.95 -19.22
CA PHE A 69 3.28 4.83 -18.67
C PHE A 69 2.85 6.17 -18.08
N ARG A 70 1.60 6.55 -18.35
CA ARG A 70 0.93 7.68 -17.70
C ARG A 70 -0.38 7.16 -17.13
N ALA A 71 -0.67 7.50 -15.88
CA ALA A 71 -1.89 7.13 -15.18
C ALA A 71 -3.11 7.95 -15.66
N VAL A 72 -3.39 7.88 -16.97
CA VAL A 72 -4.53 8.51 -17.64
C VAL A 72 -5.71 7.55 -17.72
N ARG A 73 -6.92 8.10 -17.77
CA ARG A 73 -8.15 7.31 -17.87
C ARG A 73 -8.19 6.54 -19.19
N SER A 74 -8.04 5.22 -19.10
CA SER A 74 -8.03 4.28 -20.22
C SER A 74 -9.21 3.30 -20.19
N ARG A 75 -9.91 3.21 -19.04
CA ARG A 75 -11.16 2.46 -18.87
C ARG A 75 -12.19 3.32 -18.12
N THR A 76 -13.46 2.94 -18.21
CA THR A 76 -14.56 3.55 -17.45
C THR A 76 -15.28 2.46 -16.66
N TYR A 77 -15.50 2.68 -15.37
CA TYR A 77 -16.26 1.78 -14.51
C TYR A 77 -17.76 2.07 -14.65
N GLN A 78 -18.50 1.06 -15.12
CA GLN A 78 -19.96 1.11 -15.32
C GLN A 78 -20.74 0.32 -14.26
N GLY A 79 -20.07 -0.11 -13.18
CA GLY A 79 -20.71 -0.84 -12.08
C GLY A 79 -21.32 0.06 -11.01
N PRO A 80 -22.05 -0.52 -10.02
CA PRO A 80 -22.60 0.24 -8.90
C PRO A 80 -21.50 0.73 -7.95
N ARG A 81 -21.68 1.91 -7.36
CA ARG A 81 -20.81 2.46 -6.29
C ARG A 81 -21.48 2.28 -4.94
N LEU A 82 -21.24 1.14 -4.31
CA LEU A 82 -21.96 0.63 -3.14
C LEU A 82 -21.73 1.47 -1.87
N PHE A 83 -20.60 2.19 -1.79
CA PHE A 83 -20.17 2.94 -0.61
C PHE A 83 -20.05 4.45 -0.87
N SER A 84 -20.61 4.93 -1.98
CA SER A 84 -20.64 6.35 -2.38
C SER A 84 -21.41 7.27 -1.41
N GLY A 85 -22.28 6.73 -0.57
CA GLY A 85 -23.11 7.49 0.38
C GLY A 85 -22.42 7.88 1.69
N ALA A 86 -23.24 8.18 2.70
CA ALA A 86 -22.79 8.41 4.07
C ALA A 86 -22.11 7.17 4.67
N SER A 87 -21.30 7.37 5.73
CA SER A 87 -20.45 6.31 6.29
C SER A 87 -21.26 5.06 6.67
N PRO A 88 -20.88 3.87 6.17
CA PRO A 88 -21.59 2.64 6.50
C PRO A 88 -21.50 2.38 8.00
N SER A 89 -22.64 2.33 8.66
CA SER A 89 -22.74 1.94 10.07
C SER A 89 -22.77 0.41 10.18
N PRO A 90 -22.14 -0.20 11.19
CA PRO A 90 -22.31 -1.63 11.48
C PRO A 90 -23.80 -1.97 11.62
N THR A 91 -24.33 -2.76 10.69
CA THR A 91 -25.75 -3.12 10.70
C THR A 91 -26.05 -4.06 11.85
N LYS A 92 -27.21 -3.92 12.48
CA LYS A 92 -27.72 -4.91 13.45
C LYS A 92 -28.24 -6.18 12.75
N SER A 93 -27.57 -6.64 11.69
CA SER A 93 -27.82 -7.96 11.13
C SER A 93 -27.48 -9.04 12.16
N LYS A 94 -27.95 -10.28 11.95
CA LYS A 94 -27.45 -11.42 12.73
C LYS A 94 -25.92 -11.44 12.62
N ALA A 95 -25.22 -11.21 13.73
CA ALA A 95 -23.76 -11.20 13.75
C ALA A 95 -23.25 -12.49 13.10
N MET A 96 -22.42 -12.36 12.05
CA MET A 96 -21.94 -13.53 11.32
C MET A 96 -21.33 -14.51 12.32
N SER A 97 -21.76 -15.78 12.27
CA SER A 97 -21.42 -16.78 13.28
C SER A 97 -19.90 -16.83 13.47
N ARG A 98 -19.43 -16.27 14.59
CA ARG A 98 -18.00 -16.20 14.90
C ARG A 98 -17.44 -17.61 14.82
N LEU A 99 -16.39 -17.77 14.02
CA LEU A 99 -15.74 -19.05 13.85
C LEU A 99 -15.23 -19.56 15.21
N PRO A 100 -15.19 -20.88 15.45
CA PRO A 100 -14.67 -21.38 16.72
C PRO A 100 -13.20 -20.98 16.89
N LEU A 101 -12.94 -20.07 17.83
CA LEU A 101 -11.60 -19.92 18.39
C LEU A 101 -11.22 -21.23 19.12
N PRO A 102 -9.92 -21.59 19.17
CA PRO A 102 -9.42 -22.55 20.13
C PRO A 102 -9.93 -22.19 21.54
N LYS A 103 -10.62 -23.13 22.20
CA LYS A 103 -11.44 -22.86 23.39
C LYS A 103 -10.68 -22.05 24.45
N GLY A 104 -11.25 -20.92 24.87
CA GLY A 104 -10.77 -20.12 26.00
C GLY A 104 -9.76 -19.00 25.69
N ARG A 105 -9.33 -18.81 24.43
CA ARG A 105 -8.45 -17.69 24.05
C ARG A 105 -9.22 -16.44 23.61
N SER A 106 -8.64 -15.26 23.89
CA SER A 106 -9.01 -13.98 23.29
C SER A 106 -7.76 -13.14 23.05
N CYS A 107 -7.40 -12.88 21.79
CA CYS A 107 -6.23 -12.09 21.42
C CYS A 107 -6.62 -10.68 20.96
N LYS A 108 -5.84 -9.67 21.37
CA LYS A 108 -5.95 -8.29 20.84
C LYS A 108 -4.90 -7.98 19.79
N ASN A 109 -3.76 -8.68 19.83
CA ASN A 109 -2.68 -8.55 18.86
C ASN A 109 -2.65 -9.83 18.01
N TRP A 110 -2.58 -9.66 16.69
CA TRP A 110 -2.71 -10.76 15.74
C TRP A 110 -1.60 -10.69 14.69
N ALA A 111 -0.78 -11.72 14.57
CA ALA A 111 0.10 -11.87 13.42
C ALA A 111 -0.65 -12.63 12.32
N VAL A 112 -0.44 -12.25 11.07
CA VAL A 112 -1.07 -12.91 9.91
C VAL A 112 0.00 -13.19 8.86
N THR A 113 0.06 -14.45 8.43
CA THR A 113 1.00 -14.91 7.41
C THR A 113 0.34 -15.85 6.41
N THR A 114 1.02 -16.12 5.29
CA THR A 114 0.65 -17.09 4.27
C THR A 114 1.90 -17.85 3.86
N THR A 115 1.82 -19.16 3.64
CA THR A 115 3.01 -19.99 3.37
C THR A 115 2.69 -21.20 2.50
N ILE A 116 3.69 -21.68 1.77
CA ILE A 116 3.68 -22.97 1.06
C ILE A 116 4.64 -24.00 1.69
N PHE A 117 5.32 -23.64 2.77
CA PHE A 117 6.34 -24.41 3.46
C PHE A 117 5.79 -25.10 4.73
N PRO A 118 6.53 -26.02 5.36
CA PRO A 118 6.28 -26.44 6.74
C PRO A 118 6.45 -25.28 7.76
N PRO A 119 6.04 -25.44 9.03
CA PRO A 119 6.22 -24.43 10.07
C PRO A 119 7.69 -23.97 10.22
N THR A 120 7.98 -22.73 9.81
CA THR A 120 9.33 -22.13 9.83
C THR A 120 9.74 -21.70 11.24
N LYS A 121 11.00 -21.28 11.42
CA LYS A 121 11.46 -20.67 12.68
C LYS A 121 10.64 -19.42 13.03
N THR A 122 10.35 -18.55 12.06
CA THR A 122 9.46 -17.39 12.21
C THR A 122 8.07 -17.78 12.74
N VAL A 123 7.44 -18.80 12.12
CA VAL A 123 6.10 -19.28 12.54
C VAL A 123 6.12 -19.76 13.98
N ASN A 124 7.13 -20.53 14.38
CA ASN A 124 7.27 -21.05 15.75
C ASN A 124 7.67 -19.95 16.77
N GLN A 125 8.48 -18.96 16.37
CA GLN A 125 8.77 -17.79 17.21
C GLN A 125 7.49 -17.00 17.51
N ILE A 126 6.71 -16.68 16.48
CA ILE A 126 5.51 -15.84 16.62
C ILE A 126 4.39 -16.61 17.33
N SER A 127 4.22 -17.91 17.09
CA SER A 127 3.21 -18.71 17.79
C SER A 127 3.54 -18.98 19.27
N ALA A 128 4.79 -18.78 19.69
CA ALA A 128 5.19 -18.85 21.10
C ALA A 128 4.90 -17.57 21.90
N LEU A 129 4.58 -16.44 21.23
CA LEU A 129 4.33 -15.16 21.89
C LEU A 129 2.99 -15.17 22.65
N ALA A 130 3.04 -14.96 23.98
CA ALA A 130 1.86 -15.08 24.85
C ALA A 130 0.75 -14.05 24.54
N ASP A 131 1.11 -12.82 24.20
CA ASP A 131 0.17 -11.71 23.93
C ASP A 131 -0.32 -11.65 22.48
N TRP A 132 0.05 -12.61 21.63
CA TRP A 132 -0.27 -12.64 20.20
C TRP A 132 -0.96 -13.95 19.79
N CYS A 133 -1.96 -13.87 18.91
CA CYS A 133 -2.41 -15.01 18.12
C CYS A 133 -1.75 -14.95 16.74
N LEU A 134 -1.41 -16.11 16.16
CA LEU A 134 -0.93 -16.20 14.77
C LEU A 134 -2.01 -16.83 13.89
N VAL A 135 -2.28 -16.26 12.73
CA VAL A 135 -3.13 -16.89 11.70
C VAL A 135 -2.28 -17.20 10.48
N ILE A 136 -2.22 -18.48 10.11
CA ILE A 136 -1.61 -18.95 8.88
C ILE A 136 -2.72 -19.21 7.86
N ALA A 137 -2.82 -18.36 6.84
CA ALA A 137 -3.65 -18.63 5.66
C ALA A 137 -2.91 -19.64 4.76
N GLY A 138 -3.40 -20.88 4.70
CA GLY A 138 -2.84 -21.90 3.81
C GLY A 138 -3.17 -21.68 2.33
N ASP A 139 -2.44 -22.34 1.46
CA ASP A 139 -2.75 -22.50 0.04
C ASP A 139 -2.62 -24.00 -0.34
N LYS A 140 -2.95 -24.37 -1.58
CA LYS A 140 -2.93 -25.76 -2.06
C LYS A 140 -1.55 -26.44 -2.00
N LYS A 141 -0.48 -25.67 -1.87
CA LYS A 141 0.91 -26.17 -1.77
C LYS A 141 1.39 -26.34 -0.32
N THR A 142 0.72 -25.72 0.65
CA THR A 142 1.06 -25.85 2.07
C THR A 142 0.90 -27.32 2.52
N PRO A 143 1.78 -27.86 3.39
CA PRO A 143 1.62 -29.20 3.93
C PRO A 143 0.22 -29.41 4.54
N LYS A 144 -0.45 -30.50 4.16
CA LYS A 144 -1.79 -30.86 4.69
C LYS A 144 -1.80 -31.02 6.22
N VAL A 145 -0.69 -31.50 6.77
CA VAL A 145 -0.45 -31.60 8.21
C VAL A 145 0.47 -30.43 8.59
N TYR A 146 -0.09 -29.42 9.24
CA TYR A 146 0.61 -28.20 9.62
C TYR A 146 0.77 -28.14 11.15
N ASN A 147 1.73 -28.91 11.67
CA ASN A 147 1.94 -29.08 13.11
C ASN A 147 2.69 -27.89 13.72
N VAL A 148 1.94 -26.84 14.08
CA VAL A 148 2.43 -25.65 14.78
C VAL A 148 1.91 -25.64 16.22
N SER A 149 2.76 -25.25 17.18
CA SER A 149 2.44 -25.18 18.60
C SER A 149 2.00 -23.76 19.03
N GLY A 150 1.62 -23.58 20.30
CA GLY A 150 1.40 -22.25 20.88
C GLY A 150 0.06 -21.62 20.52
N SER A 151 0.06 -20.40 19.98
CA SER A 151 -1.10 -19.54 19.71
C SER A 151 -1.59 -19.53 18.26
N ALA A 152 -1.04 -20.41 17.41
CA ALA A 152 -1.35 -20.44 15.98
C ALA A 152 -2.71 -21.07 15.65
N ILE A 153 -3.37 -20.49 14.63
CA ILE A 153 -4.55 -21.00 13.94
C ILE A 153 -4.15 -21.20 12.47
N TYR A 154 -4.17 -22.45 12.00
CA TYR A 154 -4.01 -22.77 10.58
C TYR A 154 -5.37 -22.79 9.88
N LEU A 155 -5.57 -21.88 8.92
CA LEU A 155 -6.74 -21.88 8.06
C LEU A 155 -6.43 -22.73 6.81
N SER A 156 -6.76 -24.02 6.87
CA SER A 156 -6.56 -24.94 5.74
C SER A 156 -7.38 -24.54 4.52
N PRO A 157 -7.07 -25.06 3.31
CA PRO A 157 -7.89 -24.83 2.12
C PRO A 157 -9.36 -25.26 2.30
N GLU A 158 -9.62 -26.23 3.17
CA GLU A 158 -10.95 -26.72 3.51
C GLU A 158 -11.67 -25.79 4.50
N ASP A 159 -10.96 -25.20 5.45
CA ASP A 159 -11.53 -24.23 6.40
C ASP A 159 -11.79 -22.88 5.77
N GLN A 160 -10.93 -22.44 4.84
CA GLN A 160 -11.14 -21.21 4.07
C GLN A 160 -12.43 -21.23 3.23
N LYS A 161 -12.87 -22.41 2.77
CA LYS A 161 -14.16 -22.60 2.08
C LYS A 161 -15.37 -22.50 3.02
N LYS A 162 -15.17 -22.65 4.34
CA LYS A 162 -16.22 -22.51 5.37
C LYS A 162 -16.34 -21.06 5.88
N LEU A 163 -15.40 -20.18 5.51
CA LEU A 163 -15.45 -18.76 5.86
C LEU A 163 -16.57 -18.09 5.05
N ASN A 164 -17.62 -17.61 5.73
CA ASN A 164 -18.78 -16.95 5.11
C ASN A 164 -18.49 -15.48 4.73
N PHE A 165 -17.28 -15.20 4.24
CA PHE A 165 -16.86 -13.90 3.74
C PHE A 165 -17.10 -13.81 2.23
N LYS A 166 -17.69 -12.70 1.74
CA LYS A 166 -17.85 -12.41 0.31
C LYS A 166 -16.49 -12.47 -0.40
N THR A 167 -15.45 -11.95 0.26
CA THR A 167 -14.05 -12.01 -0.14
C THR A 167 -13.59 -13.43 -0.48
N SER A 168 -13.99 -14.46 0.28
CA SER A 168 -13.49 -15.83 0.08
C SER A 168 -13.85 -16.42 -1.29
N GLY A 169 -14.99 -16.00 -1.87
CA GLY A 169 -15.43 -16.40 -3.20
C GLY A 169 -14.69 -15.72 -4.36
N LEU A 170 -13.98 -14.62 -4.12
CA LEU A 170 -13.24 -13.86 -5.14
C LEU A 170 -11.74 -14.21 -5.19
N LEU A 171 -11.17 -14.69 -4.09
CA LEU A 171 -9.75 -15.02 -4.02
C LEU A 171 -9.43 -16.31 -4.78
N ARG A 172 -8.44 -16.27 -5.68
CA ARG A 172 -7.91 -17.47 -6.34
C ARG A 172 -7.03 -18.31 -5.39
N TRP A 173 -6.61 -19.49 -5.85
CA TRP A 173 -5.59 -20.34 -5.20
C TRP A 173 -4.22 -20.19 -5.89
N ASN A 174 -3.15 -20.63 -5.23
CA ASN A 174 -1.75 -20.37 -5.58
C ASN A 174 -1.45 -18.87 -5.68
N HIS A 175 -1.89 -18.08 -4.69
CA HIS A 175 -1.83 -16.61 -4.79
C HIS A 175 -1.75 -15.90 -3.43
N PHE A 176 -0.77 -15.00 -3.30
CA PHE A 176 -0.43 -14.27 -2.08
C PHE A 176 -1.63 -13.60 -1.38
N GLY A 177 -2.56 -13.02 -2.15
CA GLY A 177 -3.81 -12.43 -1.65
C GLY A 177 -4.73 -13.37 -0.85
N ARG A 178 -4.45 -14.68 -0.73
CA ARG A 178 -5.07 -15.57 0.26
C ARG A 178 -4.86 -15.07 1.71
N LYS A 179 -3.78 -14.32 1.98
CA LYS A 179 -3.50 -13.60 3.24
C LYS A 179 -4.67 -12.72 3.71
N ASN A 180 -5.48 -12.18 2.78
CA ASN A 180 -6.68 -11.38 3.07
C ASN A 180 -7.69 -12.09 3.99
N LEU A 181 -7.81 -13.42 3.92
CA LEU A 181 -8.72 -14.18 4.80
C LEU A 181 -8.18 -14.29 6.23
N GLY A 182 -6.86 -14.29 6.40
CA GLY A 182 -6.23 -14.20 7.71
C GLY A 182 -6.48 -12.84 8.37
N PHE A 183 -6.47 -11.76 7.59
CA PHE A 183 -6.84 -10.42 8.07
C PHE A 183 -8.31 -10.35 8.50
N LEU A 184 -9.26 -10.81 7.67
CA LEU A 184 -10.68 -10.83 8.05
C LEU A 184 -10.95 -11.70 9.29
N TYR A 185 -10.29 -12.86 9.40
CA TYR A 185 -10.36 -13.71 10.59
C TYR A 185 -9.87 -12.97 11.86
N ALA A 186 -8.68 -12.34 11.80
CA ALA A 186 -8.13 -11.57 12.91
C ALA A 186 -9.07 -10.41 13.34
N ILE A 187 -9.64 -9.70 12.37
CA ILE A 187 -10.59 -8.60 12.62
C ILE A 187 -11.89 -9.12 13.25
N GLN A 188 -12.48 -10.21 12.73
CA GLN A 188 -13.67 -10.85 13.30
C GLN A 188 -13.45 -11.32 14.75
N HIS A 189 -12.20 -11.68 15.08
CA HIS A 189 -11.78 -12.10 16.42
C HIS A 189 -11.19 -10.97 17.29
N GLY A 190 -11.40 -9.71 16.91
CA GLY A 190 -11.20 -8.55 17.78
C GLY A 190 -9.79 -7.94 17.76
N ALA A 191 -9.05 -8.11 16.67
CA ALA A 191 -7.75 -7.48 16.49
C ALA A 191 -7.79 -5.96 16.71
N ARG A 192 -6.93 -5.48 17.62
CA ARG A 192 -6.56 -4.07 17.81
C ARG A 192 -5.27 -3.72 17.06
N TRP A 193 -4.43 -4.73 16.82
CA TRP A 193 -3.20 -4.67 16.05
C TRP A 193 -3.11 -5.90 15.15
N VAL A 194 -2.71 -5.70 13.89
CA VAL A 194 -2.38 -6.78 12.95
C VAL A 194 -0.92 -6.63 12.49
N TYR A 195 -0.12 -7.68 12.65
CA TYR A 195 1.24 -7.77 12.15
C TYR A 195 1.25 -8.62 10.86
N ASP A 196 1.32 -7.93 9.73
CA ASP A 196 1.43 -8.49 8.38
C ASP A 196 2.88 -8.90 8.14
N THR A 197 3.13 -10.22 8.05
CA THR A 197 4.49 -10.78 7.99
C THR A 197 4.54 -12.01 7.10
N ASP A 198 5.67 -12.25 6.45
CA ASP A 198 5.94 -13.51 5.77
C ASP A 198 6.71 -14.46 6.70
N ASP A 199 6.79 -15.74 6.34
CA ASP A 199 7.34 -16.80 7.19
C ASP A 199 8.88 -16.90 7.15
N ASP A 200 9.55 -16.03 6.38
CA ASP A 200 11.00 -15.85 6.33
C ASP A 200 11.53 -14.61 7.11
N ASN A 201 10.65 -13.93 7.87
CA ASN A 201 10.95 -12.75 8.67
C ASN A 201 11.27 -13.09 10.14
N GLU A 202 12.41 -13.72 10.42
CA GLU A 202 12.74 -14.14 11.79
C GLU A 202 12.88 -12.97 12.76
N LEU A 203 12.23 -13.04 13.93
CA LEU A 203 12.34 -12.02 14.97
C LEU A 203 13.74 -12.00 15.57
N GLN A 204 14.34 -10.80 15.66
CA GLN A 204 15.67 -10.58 16.25
C GLN A 204 15.66 -10.73 17.77
N ARG A 205 14.58 -10.30 18.42
CA ARG A 205 14.35 -10.42 19.88
C ARG A 205 13.03 -11.14 20.17
N PRO A 206 12.95 -12.46 19.95
CA PRO A 206 11.73 -13.23 20.18
C PRO A 206 11.35 -13.33 21.67
N ASP A 207 12.27 -13.03 22.56
CA ASP A 207 12.09 -12.85 24.01
C ASP A 207 11.33 -11.56 24.37
N VAL A 208 11.47 -10.51 23.56
CA VAL A 208 10.71 -9.26 23.66
C VAL A 208 9.42 -9.33 22.83
N GLY A 209 9.44 -10.08 21.73
CA GLY A 209 8.33 -10.21 20.78
C GLY A 209 8.18 -9.00 19.85
N ILE A 210 7.05 -8.96 19.12
CA ILE A 210 6.73 -7.89 18.17
C ILE A 210 6.45 -6.58 18.95
N PRO A 211 7.23 -5.49 18.76
CA PRO A 211 7.09 -4.28 19.53
C PRO A 211 5.78 -3.52 19.25
N LEU A 212 5.09 -3.07 20.30
CA LEU A 212 3.88 -2.24 20.20
C LEU A 212 4.16 -0.78 20.61
N PRO A 213 3.70 0.22 19.85
CA PRO A 213 3.98 1.62 20.15
C PRO A 213 3.17 2.14 21.35
N ARG A 214 3.85 2.78 22.30
CA ARG A 214 3.19 3.62 23.33
C ARG A 214 2.51 4.79 22.62
N LEU A 215 1.18 4.89 22.69
CA LEU A 215 0.35 5.86 21.93
C LEU A 215 0.66 7.36 22.20
N SER A 216 1.37 7.66 23.28
CA SER A 216 1.83 9.01 23.65
C SER A 216 3.29 9.31 23.27
N ALA A 217 4.02 8.35 22.71
CA ALA A 217 5.39 8.55 22.24
C ALA A 217 5.43 9.51 21.04
N MET A 218 6.51 10.29 20.94
CA MET A 218 6.78 11.13 19.79
C MET A 218 7.32 10.32 18.60
N VAL A 219 7.19 10.88 17.40
CA VAL A 219 7.66 10.31 16.14
C VAL A 219 8.40 11.40 15.38
N ALA A 220 9.58 11.10 14.82
CA ALA A 220 10.33 12.08 14.02
C ALA A 220 9.68 12.27 12.65
N GLU A 221 9.58 13.50 12.14
CA GLU A 221 8.98 13.80 10.83
C GLU A 221 10.06 14.11 9.78
N VAL A 222 10.07 13.37 8.67
CA VAL A 222 10.72 13.82 7.43
C VAL A 222 9.86 14.90 6.79
N SER A 223 10.42 16.11 6.68
CA SER A 223 9.76 17.24 6.03
C SER A 223 10.40 17.52 4.66
N SER A 224 10.16 16.65 3.68
CA SER A 224 10.52 16.89 2.28
C SER A 224 9.47 17.75 1.56
N SER A 225 9.87 18.38 0.46
CA SER A 225 8.99 18.94 -0.57
C SER A 225 8.86 18.03 -1.80
N HIS A 226 9.62 16.93 -1.84
CA HIS A 226 9.60 15.98 -2.95
C HIS A 226 8.42 14.99 -2.83
N PRO A 227 7.76 14.59 -3.94
CA PRO A 227 6.67 13.61 -3.96
C PRO A 227 7.00 12.26 -3.30
N VAL A 228 8.25 11.83 -3.38
CA VAL A 228 8.74 10.60 -2.74
C VAL A 228 10.00 10.84 -1.92
N TYR A 229 10.22 10.04 -0.89
CA TYR A 229 11.43 10.08 -0.07
C TYR A 229 11.91 8.68 0.30
N ASN A 230 13.18 8.38 0.04
CA ASN A 230 13.81 7.11 0.32
C ASN A 230 14.59 7.17 1.64
N LEU A 231 14.08 6.51 2.68
CA LEU A 231 14.78 6.42 3.97
C LEU A 231 16.01 5.51 3.95
N TYR A 232 16.10 4.53 3.03
CA TYR A 232 17.13 3.49 3.09
C TYR A 232 18.57 4.05 3.11
N PRO A 233 18.98 5.01 2.26
CA PRO A 233 20.33 5.58 2.30
C PRO A 233 20.64 6.30 3.62
N SER A 234 19.64 6.84 4.32
CA SER A 234 19.84 7.49 5.62
C SER A 234 19.95 6.50 6.78
N LEU A 235 19.30 5.33 6.68
CA LEU A 235 19.18 4.35 7.77
C LEU A 235 20.04 3.09 7.59
N SER A 236 20.50 2.77 6.39
CA SER A 236 21.26 1.55 6.09
C SER A 236 22.77 1.77 5.96
N THR A 237 23.51 0.67 5.98
CA THR A 237 24.94 0.63 5.64
C THR A 237 25.23 0.87 4.16
N VAL A 238 24.23 0.77 3.26
CA VAL A 238 24.39 0.91 1.80
C VAL A 238 23.70 2.16 1.26
N LYS A 239 24.48 3.17 0.90
CA LYS A 239 23.96 4.48 0.44
C LYS A 239 23.29 4.47 -0.94
N SER A 240 23.44 3.38 -1.70
CA SER A 240 22.73 3.14 -2.97
C SER A 240 21.46 2.28 -2.83
N SER A 241 20.93 2.04 -1.61
CA SER A 241 19.77 1.14 -1.40
C SER A 241 18.40 1.85 -1.50
N TRP A 242 17.38 1.13 -1.96
CA TRP A 242 15.99 1.60 -2.06
C TRP A 242 14.99 0.43 -1.84
N PRO A 243 13.78 0.69 -1.30
CA PRO A 243 12.75 -0.35 -1.11
C PRO A 243 12.11 -0.80 -2.44
N ARG A 244 11.54 -2.02 -2.48
CA ARG A 244 10.81 -2.50 -3.66
C ARG A 244 9.72 -1.51 -4.08
N GLY A 245 9.72 -1.14 -5.36
CA GLY A 245 8.72 -0.25 -5.95
C GLY A 245 8.83 1.20 -5.50
N PHE A 246 10.01 1.64 -5.06
CA PHE A 246 10.35 3.07 -5.14
C PHE A 246 10.39 3.49 -6.62
N PRO A 247 9.95 4.71 -7.00
CA PRO A 247 10.03 5.15 -8.39
C PRO A 247 11.50 5.18 -8.88
N LEU A 248 11.80 4.42 -9.94
CA LEU A 248 13.17 4.27 -10.47
C LEU A 248 13.73 5.54 -11.12
N ASP A 249 12.85 6.44 -11.56
CA ASP A 249 13.20 7.80 -11.97
C ASP A 249 13.77 8.63 -10.80
N SER A 250 13.37 8.30 -9.57
CA SER A 250 13.69 9.05 -8.36
C SER A 250 14.88 8.50 -7.56
N ILE A 251 15.35 7.26 -7.81
CA ILE A 251 16.48 6.65 -7.03
C ILE A 251 17.82 7.38 -7.22
N LYS A 252 17.96 8.20 -8.28
CA LYS A 252 19.13 9.04 -8.56
C LYS A 252 18.90 10.53 -8.28
N ASP A 253 17.70 10.93 -7.86
CA ASP A 253 17.44 12.31 -7.46
C ASP A 253 17.87 12.53 -6.01
N ASN A 254 18.80 13.47 -5.80
CA ASN A 254 19.21 13.88 -4.46
C ASN A 254 18.03 14.42 -3.64
N TRP A 255 16.99 15.03 -4.23
CA TRP A 255 15.80 15.49 -3.50
C TRP A 255 14.95 14.35 -2.94
N SER A 256 15.06 13.13 -3.50
CA SER A 256 14.40 11.95 -2.93
C SER A 256 15.11 11.40 -1.68
N THR A 257 16.31 11.88 -1.37
CA THR A 257 17.11 11.45 -0.20
C THR A 257 17.55 12.59 0.72
N SER A 258 17.45 13.85 0.27
CA SER A 258 17.93 15.05 0.98
C SER A 258 16.77 15.80 1.64
N ALA A 259 16.39 15.41 2.86
CA ALA A 259 15.41 16.15 3.65
C ALA A 259 15.78 16.20 5.14
N ALA A 260 15.42 17.30 5.80
CA ALA A 260 15.64 17.45 7.23
C ALA A 260 14.65 16.58 8.03
N VAL A 261 15.18 15.57 8.73
CA VAL A 261 14.46 14.86 9.80
C VAL A 261 14.30 15.81 10.98
N ARG A 262 13.06 16.20 11.31
CA ARG A 262 12.76 17.14 12.40
C ARG A 262 11.98 16.44 13.49
N ARG A 263 12.38 16.63 14.76
CA ARG A 263 11.54 16.29 15.92
C ARG A 263 10.40 17.32 16.08
N ARG A 264 9.48 17.33 15.11
CA ARG A 264 8.14 17.93 15.25
C ARG A 264 7.30 17.02 16.15
N ALA A 265 6.32 17.58 16.86
CA ALA A 265 5.48 16.84 17.80
C ALA A 265 4.37 16.04 17.09
N TRP A 266 4.76 15.05 16.27
CA TRP A 266 3.86 13.98 15.86
C TRP A 266 3.83 12.89 16.93
N TYR A 267 2.70 12.20 17.09
CA TYR A 267 2.51 11.16 18.09
C TYR A 267 2.09 9.85 17.45
N THR A 268 2.54 8.74 18.02
CA THR A 268 2.24 7.36 17.56
C THR A 268 0.75 7.03 17.46
N ARG A 269 -0.12 7.66 18.27
CA ARG A 269 -1.59 7.55 18.11
C ARG A 269 -2.12 7.99 16.73
N HIS A 270 -1.34 8.79 16.00
CA HIS A 270 -1.63 9.27 14.64
C HIS A 270 -0.81 8.52 13.58
N VAL A 271 -0.33 7.31 13.92
CA VAL A 271 0.33 6.38 13.00
C VAL A 271 -0.57 5.16 12.86
N GLY A 272 -1.01 4.90 11.63
CA GLY A 272 -1.87 3.76 11.29
C GLY A 272 -1.09 2.51 10.90
N VAL A 273 0.12 2.69 10.35
CA VAL A 273 0.99 1.62 9.86
C VAL A 273 2.42 1.89 10.33
N ILE A 274 3.10 0.86 10.84
CA ILE A 274 4.54 0.88 11.13
C ILE A 274 5.20 -0.23 10.31
N GLN A 275 6.02 0.12 9.34
CA GLN A 275 6.89 -0.82 8.63
C GLN A 275 8.17 -1.02 9.45
N SER A 276 8.45 -2.25 9.87
CA SER A 276 9.81 -2.60 10.30
C SER A 276 10.73 -2.65 9.09
N LEU A 277 11.94 -2.10 9.23
CA LEU A 277 13.03 -2.48 8.33
C LEU A 277 13.43 -3.94 8.60
N ALA A 278 14.24 -4.55 7.73
CA ALA A 278 14.64 -5.95 7.85
C ALA A 278 16.14 -6.07 7.57
N ASP A 279 16.89 -6.70 8.47
CA ASP A 279 18.33 -6.90 8.24
C ASP A 279 18.60 -8.10 7.33
N HIS A 280 19.81 -8.11 6.80
CA HIS A 280 20.37 -9.05 5.83
C HIS A 280 19.78 -8.94 4.42
N ASP A 281 18.59 -9.49 4.19
CA ASP A 281 17.98 -9.58 2.84
C ASP A 281 16.63 -8.82 2.73
N PRO A 282 16.63 -7.48 2.94
CA PRO A 282 15.43 -6.66 2.97
C PRO A 282 14.61 -6.69 1.69
N ASP A 283 13.42 -6.10 1.78
CA ASP A 283 12.49 -5.96 0.67
C ASP A 283 12.95 -4.87 -0.34
N VAL A 284 13.94 -5.27 -1.13
CA VAL A 284 14.49 -4.59 -2.30
C VAL A 284 14.04 -5.32 -3.58
N ASP A 285 13.94 -4.59 -4.69
CA ASP A 285 13.43 -5.10 -5.96
C ASP A 285 14.43 -5.98 -6.75
N GLY A 286 13.92 -6.61 -7.81
CA GLY A 286 14.71 -7.40 -8.76
C GLY A 286 15.87 -6.64 -9.42
N ILE A 287 15.75 -5.33 -9.68
CA ILE A 287 16.86 -4.54 -10.24
C ILE A 287 17.99 -4.43 -9.21
N TYR A 288 17.67 -4.12 -7.96
CA TYR A 288 18.66 -4.11 -6.87
C TYR A 288 19.30 -5.50 -6.75
N ARG A 289 18.51 -6.58 -6.69
CA ARG A 289 18.99 -7.98 -6.55
C ARG A 289 19.86 -8.46 -7.73
N LEU A 290 19.69 -7.88 -8.92
CA LEU A 290 20.50 -8.18 -10.10
C LEU A 290 21.75 -7.29 -10.24
N THR A 291 21.88 -6.19 -9.48
CA THR A 291 22.92 -5.17 -9.74
C THR A 291 23.65 -4.64 -8.51
N GLN A 292 23.21 -4.93 -7.29
CA GLN A 292 23.73 -4.39 -6.03
C GLN A 292 23.97 -5.50 -5.00
N PRO A 293 24.89 -5.32 -4.04
CA PRO A 293 25.21 -6.35 -3.06
C PRO A 293 24.13 -6.54 -1.99
N LEU A 294 24.04 -7.79 -1.53
CA LEU A 294 23.37 -8.27 -0.32
C LEU A 294 24.35 -9.23 0.39
N PRO A 295 24.28 -9.40 1.72
CA PRO A 295 23.37 -8.74 2.66
C PRO A 295 23.73 -7.28 2.97
N PHE A 296 22.80 -6.54 3.58
CA PHE A 296 23.09 -5.29 4.29
C PHE A 296 22.22 -5.10 5.54
N GLU A 297 22.50 -4.06 6.33
CA GLU A 297 21.94 -3.81 7.66
C GLU A 297 21.40 -2.38 7.80
N PHE A 298 20.51 -2.16 8.79
CA PHE A 298 20.02 -0.85 9.20
C PHE A 298 20.36 -0.55 10.67
N PRO A 299 21.58 -0.04 10.96
CA PRO A 299 22.04 0.19 12.33
C PRO A 299 21.14 1.13 13.13
N ALA A 300 20.99 0.86 14.43
CA ALA A 300 20.28 1.75 15.34
C ALA A 300 20.92 3.15 15.36
N ALA A 301 20.08 4.19 15.36
CA ALA A 301 20.50 5.59 15.32
C ALA A 301 21.37 5.94 16.55
N GLY A 302 22.68 6.00 16.32
CA GLY A 302 23.72 6.10 17.36
C GLY A 302 25.04 5.46 16.94
N GLY A 303 25.02 4.50 16.00
CA GLY A 303 26.22 3.90 15.41
C GLY A 303 26.89 4.76 14.32
N SER A 304 27.33 5.97 14.64
CA SER A 304 28.24 6.73 13.76
C SER A 304 29.61 6.05 13.67
N ASN A 305 30.15 5.91 12.47
CA ASN A 305 31.32 5.05 12.20
C ASN A 305 32.69 5.66 12.60
N ASP A 306 32.71 6.77 13.33
CA ASP A 306 33.90 7.59 13.63
C ASP A 306 34.78 7.03 14.76
N ASP A 307 34.24 6.25 15.71
CA ASP A 307 34.98 5.77 16.90
C ASP A 307 36.02 4.66 16.62
N ARG A 308 36.50 4.53 15.38
CA ARG A 308 37.54 3.55 14.99
C ARG A 308 38.95 4.15 14.91
N TYR A 309 39.35 4.91 15.94
CA TYR A 309 40.76 5.25 16.15
C TYR A 309 41.20 5.31 17.63
N GLY A 310 42.01 4.33 18.05
CA GLY A 310 42.71 4.31 19.34
C GLY A 310 41.91 3.74 20.53
N GLY A 311 42.58 3.01 21.43
CA GLY A 311 41.96 2.48 22.66
C GLY A 311 42.50 1.12 23.11
N SER A 312 43.53 1.14 23.94
CA SER A 312 44.18 -0.04 24.54
C SER A 312 43.22 -1.00 25.29
N LYS A 313 43.52 -2.30 25.24
CA LYS A 313 42.95 -3.33 26.12
C LYS A 313 43.01 -2.91 27.59
N GLN A 314 41.90 -2.99 28.33
CA GLN A 314 41.97 -3.27 29.77
C GLN A 314 40.75 -4.07 30.26
N GLN A 315 41.02 -5.02 31.13
CA GLN A 315 40.08 -6.05 31.58
C GLN A 315 39.61 -5.70 32.99
N SER A 316 38.30 -5.50 33.19
CA SER A 316 37.72 -5.25 34.53
C SER A 316 36.49 -6.12 34.78
N ARG A 317 36.31 -6.52 36.04
CA ARG A 317 35.28 -7.48 36.46
C ARG A 317 33.94 -6.75 36.66
N ARG A 318 32.85 -7.32 36.16
CA ARG A 318 31.49 -6.93 36.58
C ARG A 318 30.99 -7.85 37.68
N SER A 319 30.52 -7.27 38.77
CA SER A 319 29.61 -7.91 39.72
C SER A 319 28.19 -7.96 39.14
N GLU A 320 27.41 -8.96 39.53
CA GLU A 320 26.02 -9.09 39.11
C GLU A 320 25.08 -8.15 39.91
N PRO A 321 24.15 -7.42 39.27
CA PRO A 321 23.03 -6.80 39.95
C PRO A 321 21.85 -7.79 40.11
N GLY A 322 21.31 -7.89 41.33
CA GLY A 322 20.28 -8.85 41.69
C GLY A 322 18.93 -8.71 40.97
N ALA A 323 18.13 -9.78 41.03
CA ALA A 323 16.94 -10.01 40.20
C ALA A 323 15.80 -8.98 40.33
N ALA A 324 15.79 -8.13 41.36
CA ALA A 324 14.70 -7.19 41.63
C ALA A 324 14.63 -5.96 40.71
N SER A 325 15.67 -5.67 39.90
CA SER A 325 15.70 -4.50 39.00
C SER A 325 15.11 -4.74 37.61
N ARG A 326 14.84 -6.00 37.23
CA ARG A 326 14.55 -6.40 35.84
C ARG A 326 13.19 -5.92 35.29
N SER A 327 12.30 -5.38 36.12
CA SER A 327 10.94 -4.94 35.73
C SER A 327 10.84 -3.50 35.22
N LYS A 328 11.95 -2.74 35.13
CA LYS A 328 11.99 -1.35 34.63
C LYS A 328 13.08 -1.08 33.58
N ALA A 329 13.56 -2.12 32.89
CA ALA A 329 14.32 -1.92 31.66
C ALA A 329 13.46 -1.14 30.63
N LYS A 330 14.07 -0.17 29.94
CA LYS A 330 13.37 0.75 29.03
C LYS A 330 12.55 -0.02 27.99
N ALA A 331 11.29 0.39 27.79
CA ALA A 331 10.76 0.32 26.44
C ALA A 331 11.59 1.30 25.60
N GLU A 332 12.32 0.78 24.63
CA GLU A 332 13.10 1.60 23.71
C GLU A 332 12.17 2.55 22.95
N GLU A 333 12.66 3.78 22.72
CA GLU A 333 12.03 4.69 21.77
C GLU A 333 12.21 4.04 20.39
N LEU A 334 11.11 3.62 19.75
CA LEU A 334 11.06 2.66 18.63
C LEU A 334 11.72 3.15 17.30
N GLY A 335 12.56 4.19 17.36
CA GLY A 335 13.24 4.76 16.19
C GLY A 335 12.31 5.32 15.13
N LEU A 336 11.04 5.61 15.48
CA LEU A 336 9.99 5.83 14.50
C LEU A 336 10.17 7.14 13.73
N ILE A 337 10.22 7.01 12.41
CA ILE A 337 10.28 8.12 11.46
C ILE A 337 9.03 8.08 10.57
N THR A 338 8.23 9.14 10.58
CA THR A 338 7.05 9.33 9.72
C THR A 338 7.37 10.30 8.58
N LEU A 339 6.71 10.14 7.44
CA LEU A 339 6.78 11.09 6.33
C LEU A 339 5.68 12.15 6.49
N ARG A 340 5.97 13.39 6.11
CA ARG A 340 4.91 14.43 6.00
C ARG A 340 3.91 14.02 4.91
N ALA A 341 2.62 14.25 5.16
CA ALA A 341 1.58 14.07 4.13
C ALA A 341 1.90 14.94 2.90
N GLY A 342 1.80 14.35 1.70
CA GLY A 342 2.34 14.90 0.45
C GLY A 342 3.64 14.24 -0.03
N THR A 343 4.36 13.52 0.85
CA THR A 343 5.54 12.71 0.49
C THR A 343 5.25 11.22 0.76
N MET A 344 5.64 10.35 -0.18
CA MET A 344 5.42 8.90 -0.08
C MET A 344 6.72 8.08 -0.08
N MET A 345 6.64 6.87 0.51
CA MET A 345 7.61 5.79 0.35
C MET A 345 6.82 4.46 0.36
N PRO A 346 7.14 3.47 -0.48
CA PRO A 346 6.44 2.19 -0.45
C PRO A 346 6.71 1.45 0.86
N TYR A 347 5.80 0.55 1.20
CA TYR A 347 5.93 -0.42 2.28
C TYR A 347 5.32 -1.76 1.81
N ASN A 348 5.61 -2.85 2.49
CA ASN A 348 5.39 -4.22 1.99
C ASN A 348 4.53 -5.04 2.96
N ALA A 349 4.37 -6.33 2.71
CA ALA A 349 3.61 -7.26 3.56
C ALA A 349 4.51 -8.06 4.53
N GLN A 350 5.68 -7.52 4.84
CA GLN A 350 6.75 -8.17 5.61
C GLN A 350 7.04 -7.31 6.84
N ALA A 351 7.00 -7.92 8.04
CA ALA A 351 7.18 -7.25 9.33
C ALA A 351 6.46 -5.88 9.50
N THR A 352 5.21 -5.76 9.06
CA THR A 352 4.44 -4.49 9.09
C THR A 352 3.29 -4.54 10.09
N LEU A 353 3.25 -3.57 11.02
CA LEU A 353 2.25 -3.46 12.08
C LEU A 353 1.17 -2.43 11.73
N HIS A 354 -0.08 -2.89 11.60
CA HIS A 354 -1.27 -2.07 11.35
C HIS A 354 -2.09 -1.86 12.64
N ALA A 355 -2.45 -0.60 12.92
CA ALA A 355 -3.34 -0.20 14.01
C ALA A 355 -4.82 -0.40 13.67
N TYR A 356 -5.70 -0.50 14.68
CA TYR A 356 -7.15 -0.68 14.51
C TYR A 356 -7.77 0.26 13.46
N HIS A 357 -7.47 1.57 13.50
CA HIS A 357 -8.02 2.57 12.57
C HIS A 357 -7.43 2.52 11.15
N ALA A 358 -6.55 1.56 10.86
CA ALA A 358 -5.93 1.33 9.55
C ALA A 358 -6.15 -0.09 9.01
N LEU A 359 -6.89 -0.96 9.73
CA LEU A 359 -7.11 -2.35 9.30
C LEU A 359 -7.92 -2.45 8.00
N TRP A 360 -8.73 -1.45 7.65
CA TRP A 360 -9.36 -1.36 6.32
C TRP A 360 -8.35 -1.33 5.16
N GLY A 361 -7.12 -0.88 5.40
CA GLY A 361 -6.02 -0.80 4.42
C GLY A 361 -5.13 -2.04 4.33
N LEU A 362 -5.56 -3.17 4.90
CA LEU A 362 -4.85 -4.45 4.77
C LEU A 362 -5.09 -5.14 3.41
N LEU A 363 -6.09 -4.72 2.63
CA LEU A 363 -6.53 -5.45 1.44
C LEU A 363 -5.45 -5.53 0.34
N LEU A 364 -5.00 -6.75 0.05
CA LEU A 364 -4.08 -7.08 -1.04
C LEU A 364 -4.84 -7.32 -2.36
N PRO A 365 -4.62 -6.53 -3.43
CA PRO A 365 -5.12 -6.80 -4.78
C PRO A 365 -4.72 -8.19 -5.34
N ILE A 366 -5.53 -8.73 -6.24
CA ILE A 366 -5.42 -10.08 -6.81
C ILE A 366 -5.41 -10.14 -8.35
N THR A 367 -5.43 -9.01 -9.04
CA THR A 367 -5.24 -8.98 -10.50
C THR A 367 -3.79 -8.70 -10.92
N VAL A 368 -2.99 -8.10 -10.04
CA VAL A 368 -1.54 -7.90 -10.21
C VAL A 368 -0.76 -9.08 -9.61
N HIS A 369 0.55 -9.16 -9.91
CA HIS A 369 1.38 -10.24 -9.40
C HIS A 369 1.63 -10.14 -7.88
N GLY A 370 1.96 -11.28 -7.24
CA GLY A 370 2.21 -11.38 -5.81
C GLY A 370 3.39 -10.54 -5.27
N ARG A 371 4.26 -10.02 -6.16
CA ARG A 371 5.37 -9.09 -5.82
C ARG A 371 5.01 -7.61 -6.02
N VAL A 372 3.76 -7.32 -6.43
CA VAL A 372 3.25 -5.98 -6.77
C VAL A 372 2.09 -5.59 -5.84
N THR A 373 1.29 -6.56 -5.42
CA THR A 373 0.06 -6.40 -4.63
C THR A 373 0.24 -5.63 -3.31
N ASP A 374 1.28 -5.95 -2.54
CA ASP A 374 1.57 -5.33 -1.25
C ASP A 374 2.03 -3.87 -1.39
N ILE A 375 2.83 -3.59 -2.42
CA ILE A 375 3.30 -2.24 -2.77
C ILE A 375 2.14 -1.35 -3.27
N TRP A 376 1.23 -1.90 -4.09
CA TRP A 376 0.03 -1.18 -4.54
C TRP A 376 -0.90 -0.87 -3.36
N ARG A 377 -1.24 -1.87 -2.52
CA ARG A 377 -1.94 -1.68 -1.24
C ARG A 377 -1.27 -0.59 -0.39
N ALA A 378 0.06 -0.54 -0.35
CA ALA A 378 0.80 0.43 0.44
C ALA A 378 0.65 1.87 -0.05
N TYR A 379 0.79 2.13 -1.35
CA TYR A 379 0.54 3.47 -1.90
C TYR A 379 -0.92 3.90 -1.71
N PHE A 380 -1.89 2.99 -1.91
CA PHE A 380 -3.32 3.29 -1.75
C PHE A 380 -3.66 3.64 -0.29
N THR A 381 -3.22 2.80 0.65
CA THR A 381 -3.46 2.98 2.09
C THR A 381 -2.76 4.22 2.62
N GLN A 382 -1.50 4.46 2.23
CA GLN A 382 -0.76 5.66 2.62
C GLN A 382 -1.45 6.94 2.17
N ARG A 383 -1.97 7.00 0.94
CA ARG A 383 -2.75 8.15 0.46
C ARG A 383 -4.03 8.36 1.29
N LEU A 384 -4.75 7.28 1.61
CA LEU A 384 -6.03 7.34 2.34
C LEU A 384 -5.85 7.62 3.84
N LEU A 385 -4.74 7.22 4.46
CA LEU A 385 -4.43 7.52 5.86
C LEU A 385 -4.38 9.03 6.13
N TRP A 386 -3.91 9.85 5.17
CA TRP A 386 -3.85 11.30 5.32
C TRP A 386 -5.23 11.94 5.48
N ASP A 387 -6.26 11.37 4.86
CA ASP A 387 -7.66 11.83 5.00
C ASP A 387 -8.23 11.55 6.40
N LEU A 388 -7.59 10.66 7.17
CA LEU A 388 -7.87 10.41 8.60
C LEU A 388 -6.98 11.26 9.53
N GLY A 389 -6.11 12.12 8.99
CA GLY A 389 -5.04 12.76 9.77
C GLY A 389 -4.00 11.77 10.30
N SER A 390 -3.96 10.55 9.76
CA SER A 390 -3.05 9.46 10.14
C SER A 390 -1.94 9.29 9.11
N ARG A 391 -0.88 8.54 9.46
CA ARG A 391 0.31 8.34 8.61
C ARG A 391 0.91 6.95 8.74
N ILE A 392 1.87 6.64 7.88
CA ILE A 392 2.85 5.57 8.07
C ILE A 392 4.04 6.08 8.89
N ALA A 393 4.68 5.20 9.65
CA ALA A 393 6.07 5.37 10.12
C ALA A 393 6.91 4.14 9.78
N PHE A 394 8.23 4.31 9.83
CA PHE A 394 9.23 3.27 9.66
C PHE A 394 10.04 3.16 10.95
N SER A 395 10.40 1.95 11.39
CA SER A 395 11.26 1.70 12.57
C SER A 395 12.63 1.17 12.16
N THR A 396 13.56 1.13 13.12
CA THR A 396 14.71 0.20 13.05
C THR A 396 14.22 -1.25 12.92
N PRO A 397 15.07 -2.19 12.44
CA PRO A 397 14.68 -3.58 12.30
C PRO A 397 14.16 -4.23 13.58
N TRP A 398 13.14 -5.08 13.41
CA TRP A 398 12.67 -6.06 14.39
C TRP A 398 12.94 -7.50 13.91
N VAL A 399 13.27 -7.66 12.63
CA VAL A 399 13.46 -8.94 11.94
C VAL A 399 14.75 -8.97 11.14
N THR A 400 15.31 -10.17 11.00
CA THR A 400 16.32 -10.49 9.99
C THR A 400 15.66 -11.39 8.96
N GLN A 401 15.75 -11.01 7.68
CA GLN A 401 15.09 -11.75 6.59
C GLN A 401 16.03 -12.80 5.99
N PHE A 402 15.55 -14.04 5.92
CA PHE A 402 16.29 -15.18 5.37
C PHE A 402 15.54 -15.72 4.15
N ARG A 403 15.64 -15.01 3.02
CA ARG A 403 14.89 -15.32 1.79
C ARG A 403 15.04 -16.78 1.38
N ASN A 404 13.95 -17.34 0.89
CA ASN A 404 13.93 -18.58 0.15
C ASN A 404 14.73 -18.45 -1.17
N ALA A 405 15.11 -19.58 -1.78
CA ALA A 405 15.82 -19.54 -3.07
C ALA A 405 14.93 -18.98 -4.18
N HIS A 406 15.33 -17.85 -4.77
CA HIS A 406 14.60 -17.14 -5.83
C HIS A 406 15.38 -17.07 -7.14
N ASN A 407 14.67 -16.86 -8.26
CA ASN A 407 15.27 -16.49 -9.53
C ASN A 407 15.05 -14.98 -9.75
N TYR A 408 16.10 -14.18 -9.54
CA TYR A 408 15.99 -12.72 -9.56
C TYR A 408 15.56 -12.13 -10.92
N LEU A 409 15.79 -12.84 -12.04
CA LEU A 409 15.30 -12.42 -13.35
C LEU A 409 13.78 -12.69 -13.50
N ALA A 410 13.28 -13.80 -12.92
CA ALA A 410 11.85 -14.06 -12.84
C ALA A 410 11.15 -13.07 -11.89
N ASP A 411 11.80 -12.67 -10.80
CA ASP A 411 11.33 -11.62 -9.90
C ASP A 411 11.28 -10.25 -10.58
N PHE A 412 12.34 -9.87 -11.31
CA PHE A 412 12.37 -8.65 -12.14
C PHE A 412 11.21 -8.62 -13.15
N ASN A 413 11.01 -9.69 -13.92
CA ASN A 413 9.89 -9.80 -14.87
C ASN A 413 8.52 -9.72 -14.17
N SER A 414 8.44 -10.19 -12.92
CA SER A 414 7.24 -10.15 -12.08
C SER A 414 6.95 -8.78 -11.47
N GLU A 415 7.91 -7.87 -11.46
CA GLU A 415 7.87 -6.54 -10.84
C GLU A 415 7.76 -5.40 -11.86
N LEU A 416 7.73 -5.69 -13.18
CA LEU A 416 7.59 -4.70 -14.26
C LEU A 416 6.56 -3.57 -14.01
N PRO A 417 5.36 -3.81 -13.45
CA PRO A 417 4.42 -2.74 -13.13
C PRO A 417 4.97 -1.71 -12.12
N LEU A 418 5.79 -2.14 -11.15
CA LEU A 418 6.43 -1.24 -10.19
C LEU A 418 7.41 -0.31 -10.89
N TYR A 419 8.28 -0.87 -11.74
CA TYR A 419 9.29 -0.13 -12.49
C TYR A 419 8.70 0.88 -13.46
N GLN A 420 7.56 0.53 -14.07
CA GLN A 420 6.91 1.34 -15.11
C GLN A 420 5.90 2.35 -14.56
N GLN A 421 5.19 2.04 -13.46
CA GLN A 421 4.00 2.80 -13.05
C GLN A 421 4.17 3.63 -11.76
N SER A 422 5.13 3.30 -10.88
CA SER A 422 5.16 3.87 -9.52
C SER A 422 5.26 5.40 -9.47
N GLY A 423 6.07 6.03 -10.33
CA GLY A 423 6.19 7.51 -10.38
C GLY A 423 4.87 8.18 -10.77
N SER A 424 4.25 7.74 -11.88
CA SER A 424 2.97 8.26 -12.34
C SER A 424 1.80 7.92 -11.39
N LEU A 425 1.90 6.80 -10.66
CA LEU A 425 0.95 6.44 -9.60
C LEU A 425 1.03 7.43 -8.43
N VAL A 426 2.22 7.75 -7.93
CA VAL A 426 2.39 8.75 -6.85
C VAL A 426 1.86 10.10 -7.31
N GLU A 427 2.20 10.56 -8.51
CA GLU A 427 1.64 11.79 -9.08
C GLU A 427 0.10 11.81 -9.08
N LEU A 428 -0.54 10.73 -9.54
CA LEU A 428 -1.99 10.61 -9.57
C LEU A 428 -2.59 10.65 -8.16
N LEU A 429 -2.01 9.92 -7.19
CA LEU A 429 -2.50 9.89 -5.82
C LEU A 429 -2.37 11.27 -5.13
N LEU A 430 -1.29 12.01 -5.37
CA LEU A 430 -1.11 13.38 -4.88
C LEU A 430 -2.09 14.37 -5.51
N LYS A 431 -2.42 14.20 -6.79
CA LYS A 431 -3.38 15.04 -7.53
C LYS A 431 -4.84 14.65 -7.25
N TRP A 432 -5.11 13.41 -6.85
CA TRP A 432 -6.46 12.89 -6.63
C TRP A 432 -7.20 13.60 -5.48
N ARG A 433 -8.47 13.92 -5.74
CA ARG A 433 -9.42 14.51 -4.80
C ARG A 433 -10.64 13.57 -4.70
N PRO A 434 -10.81 12.84 -3.59
CA PRO A 434 -12.00 12.00 -3.37
C PRO A 434 -13.28 12.83 -3.25
N THR A 435 -14.42 12.21 -3.58
CA THR A 435 -15.76 12.80 -3.44
C THR A 435 -16.52 12.27 -2.23
N SER A 436 -16.28 11.03 -1.79
CA SER A 436 -17.02 10.45 -0.68
C SER A 436 -16.67 11.12 0.66
N THR A 437 -17.66 11.16 1.56
CA THR A 437 -17.55 11.64 2.94
C THR A 437 -17.21 10.53 3.94
N SER A 438 -16.90 9.31 3.49
CA SER A 438 -16.49 8.19 4.35
C SER A 438 -15.21 7.51 3.85
N ILE A 439 -14.40 6.97 4.76
CA ILE A 439 -13.17 6.26 4.38
C ILE A 439 -13.46 4.98 3.57
N ALA A 440 -14.59 4.31 3.83
CA ALA A 440 -15.05 3.17 3.05
C ALA A 440 -15.39 3.55 1.60
N GLY A 441 -16.15 4.64 1.40
CA GLY A 441 -16.44 5.16 0.07
C GLY A 441 -15.21 5.68 -0.66
N ARG A 442 -14.25 6.30 0.04
CA ARG A 442 -12.97 6.71 -0.55
C ARG A 442 -12.10 5.53 -0.96
N LEU A 443 -12.17 4.41 -0.23
CA LEU A 443 -11.49 3.17 -0.59
C LEU A 443 -12.10 2.54 -1.86
N GLU A 444 -13.43 2.53 -2.00
CA GLU A 444 -14.11 2.13 -3.24
C GLU A 444 -13.77 3.07 -4.41
N GLU A 445 -13.87 4.40 -4.22
CA GLU A 445 -13.53 5.41 -5.23
C GLU A 445 -12.09 5.26 -5.74
N LEU A 446 -11.14 4.98 -4.83
CA LEU A 446 -9.74 4.81 -5.19
C LEU A 446 -9.50 3.55 -6.02
N TYR A 447 -10.05 2.39 -5.62
CA TYR A 447 -9.90 1.16 -6.40
C TYR A 447 -10.59 1.27 -7.77
N ILE A 448 -11.72 1.97 -7.85
CA ILE A 448 -12.34 2.32 -9.14
C ILE A 448 -11.39 3.18 -9.98
N LEU A 449 -10.77 4.23 -9.42
CA LEU A 449 -9.80 5.05 -10.14
C LEU A 449 -8.60 4.22 -10.63
N MET A 450 -8.03 3.37 -9.78
CA MET A 450 -6.91 2.49 -10.13
C MET A 450 -7.28 1.48 -11.23
N TYR A 451 -8.55 1.05 -11.30
CA TYR A 451 -9.08 0.32 -12.45
C TYR A 451 -9.20 1.20 -13.70
N GLU A 452 -9.71 2.43 -13.58
CA GLU A 452 -9.87 3.33 -14.72
C GLU A 452 -8.54 3.80 -15.34
N VAL A 453 -7.45 3.83 -14.57
CA VAL A 453 -6.08 4.16 -15.06
C VAL A 453 -5.19 2.93 -15.31
N ASN A 454 -5.76 1.72 -15.32
CA ASN A 454 -5.07 0.45 -15.64
C ASN A 454 -3.89 0.05 -14.70
N VAL A 455 -3.98 0.37 -13.41
CA VAL A 455 -3.06 -0.09 -12.35
C VAL A 455 -3.51 -1.41 -11.73
N ILE A 456 -4.82 -1.64 -11.62
CA ILE A 456 -5.45 -2.91 -11.18
C ILE A 456 -6.63 -3.29 -12.10
N GLY A 457 -7.11 -4.53 -12.06
CA GLY A 457 -8.22 -5.05 -12.88
C GLY A 457 -9.58 -5.05 -12.19
N MET A 458 -10.65 -5.35 -12.95
CA MET A 458 -12.06 -5.26 -12.47
C MET A 458 -12.34 -6.12 -11.22
N ALA A 459 -11.71 -7.30 -11.11
CA ALA A 459 -11.89 -8.18 -9.97
C ALA A 459 -11.37 -7.56 -8.65
N ASP A 460 -10.47 -6.57 -8.70
CA ASP A 460 -10.05 -5.85 -7.50
C ASP A 460 -11.07 -4.79 -7.04
N VAL A 461 -11.88 -4.26 -7.96
CA VAL A 461 -13.03 -3.41 -7.60
C VAL A 461 -14.12 -4.26 -6.93
N GLN A 462 -14.39 -5.44 -7.48
CA GLN A 462 -15.30 -6.41 -6.85
C GLN A 462 -14.78 -6.89 -5.49
N LEU A 463 -13.46 -7.09 -5.35
CA LEU A 463 -12.81 -7.49 -4.12
C LEU A 463 -12.86 -6.41 -3.05
N VAL A 464 -12.62 -5.13 -3.38
CA VAL A 464 -12.73 -4.04 -2.38
C VAL A 464 -14.17 -3.86 -1.91
N GLN A 465 -15.14 -4.04 -2.80
CA GLN A 465 -16.56 -4.00 -2.47
C GLN A 465 -16.93 -5.12 -1.48
N ALA A 466 -16.51 -6.35 -1.77
CA ALA A 466 -16.66 -7.50 -0.88
C ALA A 466 -15.94 -7.33 0.47
N TRP A 467 -14.74 -6.76 0.46
CA TRP A 467 -13.93 -6.50 1.65
C TRP A 467 -14.57 -5.47 2.59
N ILE A 468 -15.10 -4.36 2.05
CA ILE A 468 -15.81 -3.36 2.85
C ILE A 468 -17.08 -3.97 3.46
N ASP A 469 -17.86 -4.73 2.67
CA ASP A 469 -19.03 -5.49 3.17
C ASP A 469 -18.67 -6.46 4.29
N ASP A 470 -17.59 -7.24 4.12
CA ASP A 470 -17.13 -8.21 5.11
C ASP A 470 -16.71 -7.50 6.41
N LEU A 471 -15.97 -6.38 6.32
CA LEU A 471 -15.61 -5.54 7.47
C LEU A 471 -16.86 -5.03 8.23
N ILE A 472 -17.86 -4.51 7.52
CA ILE A 472 -19.14 -4.08 8.13
C ILE A 472 -19.81 -5.27 8.85
N SER A 473 -19.83 -6.44 8.20
CA SER A 473 -20.51 -7.65 8.70
C SER A 473 -19.88 -8.27 9.96
N VAL A 474 -18.58 -8.06 10.17
CA VAL A 474 -17.87 -8.50 11.39
C VAL A 474 -17.88 -7.44 12.51
N GLY A 475 -18.45 -6.26 12.25
CA GLY A 475 -18.52 -5.16 13.21
C GLY A 475 -17.26 -4.32 13.30
N TYR A 476 -16.54 -4.12 12.19
CA TYR A 476 -15.44 -3.17 12.12
C TYR A 476 -15.95 -1.72 12.11
N GLU A 477 -15.47 -0.90 13.04
CA GLU A 477 -15.80 0.51 13.13
C GLU A 477 -14.81 1.32 12.27
N PHE A 478 -15.25 1.72 11.08
CA PHE A 478 -14.47 2.61 10.22
C PHE A 478 -14.25 3.97 10.89
N PRO A 479 -13.02 4.51 10.91
CA PRO A 479 -12.74 5.81 11.51
C PRO A 479 -13.39 6.96 10.72
N PRO A 480 -13.79 8.05 11.41
CA PRO A 480 -14.22 9.27 10.73
C PRO A 480 -13.04 9.92 9.98
N LEU A 481 -13.36 10.65 8.91
CA LEU A 481 -12.39 11.52 8.23
C LEU A 481 -11.96 12.67 9.16
N SER A 482 -10.71 13.13 9.02
CA SER A 482 -10.25 14.31 9.77
C SER A 482 -10.88 15.59 9.18
N PRO A 483 -11.36 16.53 10.03
CA PRO A 483 -11.77 17.87 9.57
C PRO A 483 -10.62 18.67 8.94
N THR A 484 -9.36 18.30 9.22
CA THR A 484 -8.17 18.95 8.65
C THR A 484 -7.95 18.53 7.20
N HIS A 485 -8.60 19.21 6.25
CA HIS A 485 -8.21 19.14 4.85
C HIS A 485 -6.75 19.58 4.69
N PHE A 486 -5.84 18.62 4.44
CA PHE A 486 -4.46 18.89 4.02
C PHE A 486 -4.45 19.31 2.54
N GLY A 487 -4.98 20.50 2.28
CA GLY A 487 -5.16 21.10 0.96
C GLY A 487 -4.58 22.52 0.91
N SER A 488 -3.26 22.62 1.09
CA SER A 488 -2.44 23.81 0.91
C SER A 488 -1.04 23.41 0.45
#